data_AF-A0A9D6PQ76-F1
#
_entry.id   AF-A0A9D6PQ76-F1
#
_cell.length_a   1.000
_cell.length_b   1.000
_cell.length_c   1.000
_cell.angle_alpha   90.00
_cell.angle_beta   90.00
_cell.angle_gamma   90.00
#
_symmetry.space_group_name_H-M   'P 1'
#
loop_
_entity.id
_entity.type
_entity.pdbx_description
1 polymer ?
#
loop_
_entity_poly.entity_id
_entity_poly.type
_entity_poly.pdbx_seq_one_letter_code
_entity_poly.pdbx_strand_id
1 'polypeptide(L)'
;MSETLTLTPAREKGLLLTLAGIQFCHILDVMIIMPLAPMLMRTFTFTAAQFGLLISAYTFMAAISSILAAMVIDRFDRRQVILSFFAAFIVATALCAMATSYHMLLFMRGLAGVFGGVLGSLVHVFIADCIPYERRGHATGKVTASFSVAVILGVPGSLLLVNHIPLIGWRAPF
;
A
#
# COMPACT_ATOMS: atom_id res chain seq x y z
N MET A 1 -7.15 -29.71 14.95
CA MET A 1 -8.43 -29.05 14.63
C MET A 1 -8.45 -27.78 15.48
N SER A 2 -7.82 -26.72 14.98
CA SER A 2 -7.60 -25.49 15.74
C SER A 2 -8.95 -24.81 15.94
N GLU A 3 -9.34 -24.55 17.19
CA GLU A 3 -10.52 -23.76 17.52
C GLU A 3 -10.50 -22.45 16.74
N THR A 4 -11.41 -22.31 15.79
CA THR A 4 -11.68 -21.03 15.14
C THR A 4 -12.32 -20.13 16.20
N LEU A 5 -11.49 -19.34 16.88
CA LEU A 5 -11.92 -18.25 17.76
C LEU A 5 -12.91 -17.38 16.98
N THR A 6 -14.20 -17.60 17.21
CA THR A 6 -15.25 -16.86 16.53
C THR A 6 -15.19 -15.42 17.02
N LEU A 7 -14.70 -14.53 16.16
CA LEU A 7 -14.63 -13.11 16.49
C LEU A 7 -16.04 -12.60 16.75
N THR A 8 -16.21 -11.84 17.83
CA THR A 8 -17.45 -11.09 18.04
C THR A 8 -17.72 -10.19 16.83
N PRO A 9 -18.97 -9.94 16.42
CA PRO A 9 -19.28 -9.13 15.24
C PRO A 9 -18.63 -7.74 15.23
N ALA A 10 -18.50 -7.11 16.40
CA ALA A 10 -17.83 -5.82 16.55
C ALA A 10 -16.31 -5.89 16.26
N ARG A 11 -15.64 -6.93 16.78
CA ARG A 11 -14.21 -7.16 16.53
C ARG A 11 -13.93 -7.55 15.07
N GLU A 12 -14.79 -8.36 14.47
CA GLU A 12 -14.71 -8.69 13.04
C GLU A 12 -14.81 -7.43 12.18
N LYS A 13 -15.80 -6.56 12.46
CA LYS A 13 -15.95 -5.28 11.76
C LYS A 13 -14.73 -4.37 11.95
N GLY A 14 -14.21 -4.27 13.17
CA GLY A 14 -12.99 -3.49 13.46
C GLY A 14 -11.76 -4.01 12.71
N LEU A 15 -11.58 -5.34 12.66
CA LEU A 15 -10.51 -5.98 11.91
C LEU A 15 -10.63 -5.67 10.40
N LEU A 16 -11.81 -5.89 9.81
CA LEU A 16 -12.03 -5.63 8.40
C LEU A 16 -11.84 -4.15 8.04
N LEU A 17 -12.25 -3.24 8.91
CA LEU A 17 -12.04 -1.80 8.72
C LEU A 17 -10.56 -1.44 8.78
N THR A 18 -9.80 -2.07 9.68
CA THR A 18 -8.33 -1.87 9.78
C THR A 18 -7.63 -2.39 8.52
N LEU A 19 -7.98 -3.60 8.07
CA LEU A 19 -7.43 -4.19 6.84
C LEU A 19 -7.81 -3.36 5.60
N ALA A 20 -9.04 -2.86 5.53
CA ALA A 20 -9.47 -1.95 4.47
C ALA A 20 -8.70 -0.62 4.49
N GLY A 21 -8.37 -0.08 5.67
CA GLY A 21 -7.54 1.12 5.81
C GLY A 21 -6.10 0.90 5.33
N ILE A 22 -5.48 -0.22 5.71
CA ILE A 22 -4.15 -0.61 5.23
C ILE A 22 -4.14 -0.74 3.70
N GLN A 23 -5.15 -1.46 3.18
CA GLN A 23 -5.29 -1.67 1.74
C GLN A 23 -5.56 -0.36 0.98
N PHE A 24 -6.37 0.54 1.55
CA PHE A 24 -6.59 1.87 1.01
C PHE A 24 -5.28 2.66 0.88
N CYS A 25 -4.47 2.74 1.95
CA CYS A 25 -3.19 3.45 1.94
C CYS A 25 -2.24 2.88 0.89
N HIS A 26 -2.14 1.55 0.82
CA HIS A 26 -1.32 0.88 -0.17
C HIS A 26 -1.78 1.18 -1.61
N ILE A 27 -3.08 1.11 -1.89
CA ILE A 27 -3.62 1.37 -3.23
C ILE A 27 -3.43 2.83 -3.62
N LEU A 28 -3.67 3.75 -2.68
CA LEU A 28 -3.48 5.18 -2.91
C LEU A 28 -2.04 5.49 -3.31
N ASP A 29 -1.06 4.93 -2.59
CA ASP A 29 0.37 5.13 -2.90
C ASP A 29 0.76 4.66 -4.31
N VAL A 30 0.25 3.51 -4.75
CA VAL A 30 0.54 2.97 -6.08
C VAL A 30 -0.11 3.84 -7.16
N MET A 31 -1.35 4.25 -6.94
CA MET A 31 -2.14 4.96 -7.95
C MET A 31 -1.70 6.42 -8.09
N ILE A 32 -1.25 7.07 -7.02
CA ILE A 32 -1.01 8.52 -7.03
C ILE A 32 0.22 8.94 -7.85
N ILE A 33 1.14 8.02 -8.11
CA ILE A 33 2.29 8.30 -8.98
C ILE A 33 1.88 8.63 -10.41
N MET A 34 0.84 7.98 -10.94
CA MET A 34 0.39 8.16 -12.33
C MET A 34 0.01 9.62 -12.65
N PRO A 35 -0.94 10.24 -11.92
CA PRO A 35 -1.30 11.64 -12.19
C PRO A 35 -0.20 12.64 -11.82
N LEU A 36 0.74 12.28 -10.94
CA LEU A 36 1.88 13.11 -10.58
C LEU A 36 3.02 13.08 -11.62
N ALA A 37 2.96 12.21 -12.63
CA ALA A 37 4.02 12.04 -13.62
C ALA A 37 4.54 13.36 -14.21
N PRO A 38 3.67 14.28 -14.72
CA PRO A 38 4.14 15.52 -15.33
C PRO A 38 4.88 16.42 -14.33
N MET A 39 4.44 16.43 -13.06
CA MET A 39 5.04 17.25 -12.01
C MET A 39 6.39 16.68 -11.55
N LEU A 40 6.48 15.36 -11.39
CA LEU A 40 7.73 14.68 -11.03
C LEU A 40 8.78 14.80 -12.13
N MET A 41 8.39 14.59 -13.39
CA MET A 41 9.28 14.74 -14.55
C MET A 41 9.85 16.15 -14.65
N ARG A 42 9.05 17.19 -14.37
CA ARG A 42 9.52 18.59 -14.32
C ARG A 42 10.43 18.86 -13.13
N THR A 43 10.08 18.34 -11.95
CA THR A 43 10.81 18.60 -10.69
C THR A 43 12.20 17.96 -10.70
N PHE A 44 12.29 16.72 -11.18
CA PHE A 44 13.54 15.94 -11.19
C PHE A 44 14.20 15.89 -12.57
N THR A 45 13.63 16.57 -13.56
CA THR A 45 14.14 16.68 -14.94
C THR A 45 14.45 15.32 -15.59
N PHE A 46 13.57 14.33 -15.41
CA PHE A 46 13.74 12.98 -15.96
C PHE A 46 12.76 12.66 -17.10
N THR A 47 13.11 11.66 -17.91
CA THR A 47 12.38 11.22 -19.10
C THR A 47 11.19 10.30 -18.80
N ALA A 48 10.28 10.13 -19.75
CA ALA A 48 9.18 9.16 -19.63
C ALA A 48 9.67 7.72 -19.43
N ALA A 49 10.83 7.35 -20.00
CA ALA A 49 11.45 6.05 -19.78
C ALA A 49 11.89 5.86 -18.32
N GLN A 50 12.48 6.89 -17.72
CA GLN A 50 12.83 6.91 -16.30
C GLN A 50 11.58 6.87 -15.40
N PHE A 51 10.50 7.53 -15.79
CA PHE A 51 9.21 7.39 -15.12
C PHE A 51 8.70 5.95 -15.15
N GLY A 52 8.74 5.31 -16.33
CA GLY A 52 8.38 3.89 -16.49
C GLY A 52 9.21 2.98 -15.58
N LEU A 53 10.51 3.26 -15.45
CA LEU A 53 11.39 2.52 -14.54
C LEU A 53 11.00 2.71 -13.07
N LEU A 54 10.56 3.91 -12.67
CA LEU A 54 10.10 4.21 -11.30
C LEU A 54 8.91 3.31 -10.90
N ILE A 55 7.92 3.19 -11.79
CA ILE A 55 6.73 2.35 -11.57
C ILE A 55 7.10 0.87 -11.59
N SER A 56 7.97 0.49 -12.54
CA SER A 56 8.41 -0.89 -12.71
C SER A 56 9.21 -1.36 -11.51
N ALA A 57 10.09 -0.51 -10.96
CA ALA A 57 10.89 -0.84 -9.78
C ALA A 57 10.02 -1.14 -8.56
N TYR A 58 8.96 -0.34 -8.32
CA TYR A 58 8.00 -0.63 -7.25
C TYR A 58 7.35 -2.00 -7.45
N THR A 59 6.78 -2.24 -8.64
CA THR A 59 6.03 -3.49 -8.94
C THR A 59 6.95 -4.71 -8.90
N PHE A 60 8.16 -4.59 -9.42
CA PHE A 60 9.17 -5.65 -9.43
C PHE A 60 9.62 -6.02 -8.02
N MET A 61 9.93 -5.01 -7.19
CA MET A 61 10.30 -5.24 -5.79
C MET A 61 9.13 -5.83 -5.00
N ALA A 62 7.90 -5.37 -5.24
CA ALA A 62 6.68 -5.92 -4.64
C ALA A 62 6.45 -7.39 -5.00
N ALA A 63 6.69 -7.76 -6.26
CA ALA A 63 6.57 -9.14 -6.72
C ALA A 63 7.62 -10.05 -6.04
N ILE A 64 8.89 -9.63 -6.01
CA ILE A 64 9.95 -10.40 -5.35
C ILE A 64 9.69 -10.53 -3.86
N SER A 65 9.36 -9.42 -3.19
CA SER A 65 9.16 -9.42 -1.73
C SER A 65 7.95 -10.23 -1.31
N SER A 66 6.84 -10.19 -2.05
CA SER A 66 5.66 -11.00 -1.76
C SER A 66 5.91 -12.50 -1.91
N ILE A 67 6.64 -12.92 -2.94
CA ILE A 67 7.05 -14.33 -3.12
C ILE A 67 7.97 -14.77 -1.97
N LEU A 68 8.97 -13.96 -1.62
CA LEU A 68 9.89 -14.26 -0.52
C LEU A 68 9.15 -14.31 0.82
N ALA A 69 8.24 -13.36 1.06
CA ALA A 69 7.43 -13.33 2.28
C ALA A 69 6.54 -14.57 2.38
N ALA A 70 5.90 -15.00 1.30
CA ALA A 70 5.04 -16.19 1.31
C ALA A 70 5.75 -17.46 1.83
N MET A 71 7.07 -17.57 1.69
CA MET A 71 7.84 -18.72 2.18
C MET A 71 8.18 -18.68 3.68
N VAL A 72 8.22 -17.49 4.29
CA VAL A 72 8.77 -17.31 5.64
C VAL A 72 7.73 -16.76 6.62
N ILE A 73 6.68 -16.09 6.13
CA ILE A 73 5.73 -15.32 6.95
C ILE A 73 4.90 -16.18 7.89
N ASP A 74 4.66 -17.44 7.53
CA ASP A 74 3.92 -18.40 8.35
C ASP A 74 4.63 -18.77 9.65
N ARG A 75 5.95 -18.49 9.76
CA ARG A 75 6.74 -18.74 10.98
C ARG A 75 6.63 -17.65 12.03
N PHE A 76 6.02 -16.52 11.67
CA PHE A 76 5.93 -15.33 12.53
C PHE A 76 4.48 -15.06 12.96
N ASP A 77 4.33 -14.30 14.05
CA ASP A 77 3.03 -13.78 14.44
C ASP A 77 2.52 -12.81 13.38
N ARG A 78 1.46 -13.22 12.67
CA ARG A 78 0.92 -12.46 11.54
C ARG A 78 0.54 -11.03 11.95
N ARG A 79 0.05 -10.82 13.19
CA ARG A 79 -0.38 -9.49 13.69
C ARG A 79 0.81 -8.57 13.85
N GLN A 80 1.90 -9.09 14.39
CA GLN A 80 3.14 -8.32 14.50
C GLN A 80 3.72 -8.03 13.12
N VAL A 81 3.66 -8.98 12.20
CA VAL A 81 4.19 -8.80 10.84
C VAL A 81 3.42 -7.73 10.08
N ILE A 82 2.09 -7.80 10.02
CA ILE A 82 1.30 -6.80 9.25
C ILE A 82 1.49 -5.38 9.81
N LEU A 83 1.56 -5.22 11.12
CA LEU A 83 1.80 -3.91 11.75
C LEU A 83 3.21 -3.39 11.47
N SER A 84 4.22 -4.27 11.55
CA SER A 84 5.62 -3.89 11.30
C SER A 84 5.84 -3.51 9.84
N PHE A 85 5.29 -4.29 8.90
CA PHE A 85 5.34 -3.99 7.47
C PHE A 85 4.56 -2.72 7.14
N PHE A 86 3.42 -2.47 7.79
CA PHE A 86 2.64 -1.26 7.58
C PHE A 86 3.38 -0.01 8.08
N ALA A 87 4.01 -0.09 9.26
CA ALA A 87 4.85 0.99 9.75
C ALA A 87 6.06 1.24 8.83
N ALA A 88 6.74 0.19 8.38
CA ALA A 88 7.85 0.30 7.45
C ALA A 88 7.43 0.87 6.09
N PHE A 89 6.25 0.50 5.60
CA PHE A 89 5.65 1.07 4.41
C PHE A 89 5.39 2.57 4.57
N ILE A 90 4.75 3.00 5.66
CA ILE A 90 4.53 4.43 5.93
C ILE A 90 5.85 5.20 5.94
N VAL A 91 6.89 4.67 6.60
CA VAL A 91 8.21 5.30 6.61
C VAL A 91 8.82 5.37 5.22
N ALA A 92 8.75 4.29 4.42
CA ALA A 92 9.26 4.27 3.06
C ALA A 92 8.55 5.28 2.15
N THR A 93 7.23 5.39 2.28
CA THR A 93 6.41 6.37 1.55
C THR A 93 6.77 7.80 1.96
N ALA A 94 6.90 8.09 3.27
CA ALA A 94 7.35 9.38 3.75
C ALA A 94 8.77 9.73 3.26
N LEU A 95 9.67 8.74 3.16
CA LEU A 95 11.01 8.94 2.60
C LEU A 95 10.97 9.26 1.10
N CYS A 96 10.00 8.72 0.35
CA CYS A 96 9.77 9.14 -1.03
C CYS A 96 9.33 10.61 -1.11
N ALA A 97 8.48 11.05 -0.17
CA ALA A 97 8.13 12.47 -0.04
C ALA A 97 9.38 13.32 0.17
N MET A 98 10.38 12.83 0.90
CA MET A 98 11.64 13.54 1.18
C MET A 98 12.67 13.48 0.05
N ALA A 99 12.39 12.82 -1.08
CA ALA A 99 13.36 12.67 -2.16
C ALA A 99 13.79 13.99 -2.78
N THR A 100 15.10 14.15 -3.00
CA THR A 100 15.73 15.33 -3.62
C THR A 100 16.34 15.04 -4.99
N SER A 101 16.44 13.76 -5.39
CA SER A 101 16.91 13.33 -6.70
C SER A 101 16.08 12.17 -7.23
N TYR A 102 16.12 11.97 -8.56
CA TYR A 102 15.46 10.84 -9.22
C TYR A 102 15.92 9.48 -8.66
N HIS A 103 17.23 9.29 -8.45
CA HIS A 103 17.76 8.03 -7.93
C HIS A 103 17.33 7.74 -6.50
N MET A 104 17.26 8.79 -5.66
CA MET A 104 16.72 8.66 -4.31
C MET A 104 15.24 8.26 -4.34
N LEU A 105 14.44 8.92 -5.18
CA LEU A 105 13.03 8.58 -5.36
C LEU A 105 12.86 7.14 -5.87
N LEU A 106 13.68 6.72 -6.82
CA LEU A 106 13.69 5.35 -7.37
C LEU A 106 13.98 4.31 -6.30
N PHE A 107 15.02 4.54 -5.48
CA PHE A 107 15.38 3.62 -4.40
C PHE A 107 14.29 3.56 -3.33
N MET A 108 13.78 4.71 -2.87
CA MET A 108 12.72 4.74 -1.86
C MET A 108 11.42 4.15 -2.38
N ARG A 109 11.12 4.30 -3.68
CA ARG A 109 9.97 3.63 -4.32
C ARG A 109 10.15 2.13 -4.43
N GLY A 110 11.36 1.65 -4.71
CA GLY A 110 11.68 0.23 -4.61
C GLY A 110 11.41 -0.31 -3.19
N LEU A 111 11.85 0.43 -2.17
CA LEU A 111 11.63 0.06 -0.75
C LEU A 111 10.14 0.08 -0.37
N ALA A 112 9.39 1.10 -0.79
CA ALA A 112 7.94 1.13 -0.63
C ALA A 112 7.27 -0.08 -1.31
N GLY A 113 7.76 -0.48 -2.50
CA GLY A 113 7.32 -1.69 -3.20
C GLY A 113 7.57 -2.96 -2.40
N VAL A 114 8.75 -3.10 -1.78
CA VAL A 114 9.07 -4.25 -0.92
C VAL A 114 8.00 -4.42 0.17
N PHE A 115 7.67 -3.36 0.89
CA PHE A 115 6.69 -3.43 1.99
C PHE A 115 5.25 -3.50 1.49
N GLY A 116 4.89 -2.70 0.48
CA GLY A 116 3.55 -2.64 -0.11
C GLY A 116 3.12 -3.97 -0.74
N GLY A 117 4.04 -4.64 -1.46
CA GLY A 117 3.79 -5.96 -2.03
C GLY A 117 3.43 -7.00 -0.99
N VAL A 118 4.19 -7.05 0.11
CA VAL A 118 3.92 -7.98 1.22
C VAL A 118 2.61 -7.63 1.94
N LEU A 119 2.33 -6.34 2.14
CA LEU A 119 1.07 -5.89 2.75
C LEU A 119 -0.15 -6.30 1.92
N GLY A 120 -0.10 -6.13 0.59
CA GLY A 120 -1.18 -6.52 -0.30
C GLY A 120 -1.54 -8.00 -0.16
N SER A 121 -0.53 -8.88 -0.06
CA SER A 121 -0.75 -10.31 0.17
C SER A 121 -1.24 -10.61 1.59
N LEU A 122 -0.62 -9.99 2.60
CA LEU A 122 -0.94 -10.20 4.02
C LEU A 122 -2.39 -9.88 4.35
N VAL A 123 -2.95 -8.82 3.77
CA VAL A 123 -4.36 -8.45 3.98
C VAL A 123 -5.29 -9.61 3.63
N HIS A 124 -5.05 -10.30 2.51
CA HIS A 124 -5.87 -11.43 2.09
C HIS A 124 -5.61 -12.70 2.91
N VAL A 125 -4.37 -12.92 3.34
CA VAL A 125 -4.01 -14.00 4.27
C VAL A 125 -4.75 -13.84 5.60
N PHE A 126 -4.79 -12.62 6.15
CA PHE A 126 -5.51 -12.31 7.39
C PHE A 126 -7.01 -12.57 7.30
N ILE A 127 -7.63 -12.16 6.19
CA ILE A 127 -9.03 -12.46 5.93
C ILE A 127 -9.24 -13.98 5.87
N ALA A 128 -8.30 -14.71 5.28
CA ALA A 128 -8.39 -16.16 5.23
C ALA A 128 -8.37 -16.81 6.62
N ASP A 129 -7.48 -16.41 7.52
CA ASP A 129 -7.39 -17.05 8.83
C ASP A 129 -8.54 -16.67 9.77
N CYS A 130 -8.92 -15.39 9.76
CA CYS A 130 -9.81 -14.85 10.77
C CYS A 130 -11.29 -15.02 10.41
N ILE A 131 -11.59 -15.20 9.12
CA ILE A 131 -12.98 -15.22 8.62
C ILE A 131 -13.33 -16.65 8.16
N PRO A 132 -14.44 -17.21 8.67
CA PRO A 132 -14.97 -18.50 8.21
C PRO A 132 -15.19 -18.52 6.69
N TYR A 133 -15.00 -19.69 6.09
CA TYR A 133 -15.02 -19.87 4.63
C TYR A 133 -16.31 -19.34 4.00
N GLU A 134 -17.45 -19.56 4.67
CA GLU A 134 -18.80 -19.19 4.20
C GLU A 134 -18.97 -17.67 4.04
N ARG A 135 -18.24 -16.87 4.83
CA ARG A 135 -18.33 -15.40 4.84
C ARG A 135 -17.09 -14.73 4.26
N ARG A 136 -16.06 -15.51 3.91
CA ARG A 136 -14.77 -14.99 3.42
C ARG A 136 -14.93 -14.16 2.16
N GLY A 137 -15.78 -14.57 1.22
CA GLY A 137 -16.08 -13.80 0.01
C GLY A 137 -16.64 -12.40 0.32
N HIS A 138 -17.57 -12.31 1.27
CA HIS A 138 -18.12 -11.03 1.72
C HIS A 138 -17.08 -10.15 2.41
N ALA A 139 -16.22 -10.73 3.25
CA ALA A 139 -15.13 -10.01 3.89
C ALA A 139 -14.10 -9.48 2.89
N THR A 140 -13.67 -10.32 1.94
CA THR A 140 -12.80 -9.91 0.84
C THR A 140 -13.44 -8.80 0.02
N GLY A 141 -14.73 -8.90 -0.33
CA GLY A 141 -15.45 -7.85 -1.06
C GLY A 141 -15.44 -6.51 -0.32
N LYS A 142 -15.69 -6.50 1.00
CA LYS A 142 -15.63 -5.28 1.83
C LYS A 142 -14.24 -4.66 1.85
N VAL A 143 -13.19 -5.46 1.97
CA VAL A 143 -11.81 -4.96 1.98
C VAL A 143 -11.41 -4.47 0.60
N THR A 144 -11.72 -5.20 -0.48
CA THR A 144 -11.42 -4.79 -1.86
C THR A 144 -12.20 -3.54 -2.28
N ALA A 145 -13.35 -3.25 -1.67
CA ALA A 145 -14.06 -1.98 -1.89
C ALA A 145 -13.21 -0.74 -1.54
N SER A 146 -12.21 -0.88 -0.65
CA SER A 146 -11.22 0.17 -0.39
C SER A 146 -10.49 0.64 -1.65
N PHE A 147 -10.30 -0.23 -2.65
CA PHE A 147 -9.74 0.15 -3.95
C PHE A 147 -10.57 1.20 -4.64
N SER A 148 -11.89 0.99 -4.71
CA SER A 148 -12.80 1.95 -5.35
C SER A 148 -12.78 3.27 -4.61
N VAL A 149 -12.76 3.24 -3.27
CA VAL A 149 -12.66 4.44 -2.44
C VAL A 149 -11.32 5.17 -2.67
N ALA A 150 -10.21 4.45 -2.76
CA ALA A 150 -8.88 5.01 -3.03
C ALA A 150 -8.82 5.70 -4.39
N VAL A 151 -9.37 5.08 -5.44
CA VAL A 151 -9.35 5.65 -6.79
C VAL A 151 -10.32 6.83 -6.92
N ILE A 152 -11.54 6.72 -6.38
CA ILE A 152 -12.59 7.74 -6.57
C ILE A 152 -12.38 8.94 -5.65
N LEU A 153 -12.00 8.72 -4.40
CA LEU A 153 -11.85 9.78 -3.39
C LEU A 153 -10.38 10.07 -3.08
N GLY A 154 -9.58 9.02 -2.89
CA GLY A 154 -8.18 9.16 -2.47
C GLY A 154 -7.32 9.89 -3.50
N VAL A 155 -7.33 9.45 -4.76
CA VAL A 155 -6.49 10.04 -5.81
C VAL A 155 -6.89 11.50 -6.10
N PRO A 156 -8.17 11.83 -6.38
CA PRO A 156 -8.57 13.22 -6.57
C PRO A 156 -8.35 14.09 -5.32
N GLY A 157 -8.68 13.57 -4.13
CA GLY A 157 -8.45 14.28 -2.87
C GLY A 157 -6.98 14.61 -2.64
N SER A 158 -6.09 13.69 -2.97
CA SER A 158 -4.64 13.91 -2.91
C SER A 158 -4.16 14.98 -3.89
N LEU A 159 -4.70 15.00 -5.11
CA LEU A 159 -4.39 16.04 -6.10
C LEU A 159 -4.94 17.42 -5.69
N LEU A 160 -6.10 17.47 -5.03
CA LEU A 160 -6.60 18.71 -4.43
C LEU A 160 -5.65 19.24 -3.36
N LEU A 161 -5.10 18.37 -2.51
CA LEU A 161 -4.08 18.76 -1.51
C LEU A 161 -2.82 19.32 -2.17
N VAL A 162 -2.34 18.69 -3.25
CA VAL A 162 -1.19 19.17 -4.04
C VAL A 162 -1.44 20.59 -4.56
N ASN A 163 -2.65 20.89 -5.04
CA ASN A 163 -3.01 22.18 -5.61
C ASN A 163 -3.29 23.26 -4.55
N HIS A 164 -3.91 22.90 -3.42
CA HIS A 164 -4.30 23.84 -2.37
C HIS A 164 -3.20 24.10 -1.34
N ILE A 165 -2.18 23.24 -1.25
CA ILE A 165 -1.05 23.40 -0.34
C ILE A 165 0.26 23.44 -1.16
N PRO A 166 0.58 24.57 -1.81
CA PRO A 166 1.74 24.69 -2.70
C PRO A 166 3.08 24.40 -2.00
N LEU A 167 3.13 24.63 -0.69
CA LEU A 167 4.31 24.38 0.16
C LEU A 167 4.71 22.90 0.19
N ILE A 168 3.73 21.99 0.08
CA ILE A 168 3.95 20.55 0.10
C ILE A 168 4.01 20.01 -1.34
N GLY A 169 3.18 20.55 -2.25
CA GLY A 169 3.20 20.19 -3.67
C GLY A 169 3.06 18.69 -3.90
N TRP A 170 3.88 18.12 -4.79
CA TRP A 170 3.85 16.69 -5.15
C TRP A 170 4.12 15.74 -3.98
N ARG A 171 4.64 16.24 -2.85
CA ARG A 171 4.99 15.45 -1.66
C ARG A 171 3.76 15.09 -0.83
N ALA A 172 2.63 15.78 -1.04
CA ALA A 172 1.43 15.69 -0.19
C ALA A 172 0.77 14.31 -0.11
N PRO A 173 0.78 13.49 -1.17
CA PRO A 173 0.10 12.20 -1.11
C PRO A 173 0.90 11.04 -0.51
N PHE A 174 2.16 11.30 -0.16
CA PHE A 174 3.08 10.34 0.42
C PHE A 174 3.03 10.40 1.96
#